data_AF-A0A673JRZ8-F1
#
_entry.id   AF-A0A673JRZ8-F1
#
_cell.length_a   1.000
_cell.length_b   1.000
_cell.length_c   1.000
_cell.angle_alpha   90.00
_cell.angle_beta   90.00
_cell.angle_gamma   90.00
#
_symmetry.space_group_name_H-M   'P 1'
#
loop_
_entity.id
_entity.type
_entity.pdbx_description
1 polymer ?
#
loop_
_entity_poly.entity_id
_entity_poly.type
_entity_poly.pdbx_seq_one_letter_code
_entity_poly.pdbx_strand_id
1 'polypeptide(L)'
;LSTPPLTEEKRKQLCGLLGNVELTLLYKASVHGYQASAFHQRCDRQGPTLLVAYNHSGYIFGGYTSVDYTQSGQYITDEGIFLFSFQGKIPVCIKVNSGCYARVDDAGVPNFGQQLYFCYNNQPVVYNSGSNAFSLNTATMYGNDTQLSECEVYKVEQSNTEEKPWRNVLWTAEYLMGLIRNHKPLMTSVSRVRILMIGPVGAGKSSFFNSINSIFMGRITSKAMSGSAGTSLTTQFRTYPVKDGREGKPLPFVLCDTMGLEEQTGAGLDIEDINIPVIKSVIFAGM
;
A
#
# COMPACT_ATOMS: atom_id res chain seq x y z
N LEU A 1 10.03 7.31 32.95
CA LEU A 1 8.84 6.84 32.20
C LEU A 1 9.34 6.44 30.83
N SER A 2 9.53 5.14 30.57
CA SER A 2 9.96 4.65 29.27
C SER A 2 8.86 4.92 28.24
N THR A 3 9.18 5.61 27.15
CA THR A 3 8.31 5.73 25.98
C THR A 3 7.98 4.32 25.48
N PRO A 4 6.70 3.99 25.23
CA PRO A 4 6.35 2.68 24.72
C PRO A 4 6.98 2.50 23.33
N PRO A 5 7.46 1.29 22.99
CA PRO A 5 7.99 0.99 21.67
C PRO A 5 6.96 1.31 20.58
N LEU A 6 7.43 1.45 19.34
CA LEU A 6 6.59 1.66 18.16
C LEU A 6 5.35 0.74 18.22
N THR A 7 4.16 1.33 18.40
CA THR A 7 2.92 0.56 18.47
C THR A 7 2.74 -0.25 17.18
N GLU A 8 2.17 -1.45 17.25
CA GLU A 8 1.94 -2.30 16.08
C GLU A 8 1.23 -1.58 14.91
N GLU A 9 0.30 -0.67 15.21
CA GLU A 9 -0.36 0.14 14.17
C GLU A 9 0.63 1.05 13.44
N LYS A 10 1.45 1.81 14.17
CA LYS A 10 2.50 2.67 13.58
C LYS A 10 3.57 1.86 12.87
N ARG A 11 3.91 0.67 13.40
CA ARG A 11 4.82 -0.28 12.74
C ARG A 11 4.27 -0.70 11.37
N LYS A 12 3.00 -1.08 11.29
CA LYS A 12 2.34 -1.41 10.02
C LYS A 12 2.31 -0.24 9.05
N GLN A 13 2.05 0.98 9.52
CA GLN A 13 2.08 2.17 8.66
C GLN A 13 3.48 2.42 8.07
N LEU A 14 4.54 2.29 8.88
CA LEU A 14 5.91 2.43 8.39
C LEU A 14 6.32 1.30 7.43
N CYS A 15 5.93 0.06 7.71
CA CYS A 15 6.09 -1.05 6.77
C CYS A 15 5.38 -0.74 5.45
N GLY A 16 4.14 -0.25 5.49
CA GLY A 16 3.37 0.11 4.30
C GLY A 16 4.05 1.16 3.41
N LEU A 17 4.84 2.08 3.98
CA LEU A 17 5.66 3.03 3.21
C LEU A 17 6.83 2.37 2.47
N LEU A 18 7.37 1.30 3.04
CA LEU A 18 8.55 0.58 2.57
C LEU A 18 8.19 -0.65 1.73
N GLY A 19 6.90 -0.99 1.63
CA GLY A 19 6.38 -2.17 0.94
C GLY A 19 6.25 -3.39 1.85
N ASN A 20 6.36 -4.59 1.28
CA ASN A 20 6.31 -5.83 2.05
C ASN A 20 7.64 -6.06 2.77
N VAL A 21 7.81 -5.44 3.93
CA VAL A 21 9.06 -5.49 4.70
C VAL A 21 8.83 -5.89 6.15
N GLU A 22 9.85 -6.49 6.75
CA GLU A 22 9.97 -6.72 8.18
C GLU A 22 10.99 -5.74 8.79
N LEU A 23 10.69 -5.28 10.01
CA LEU A 23 11.54 -4.37 10.77
C LEU A 23 12.15 -5.10 11.97
N THR A 24 13.48 -5.20 11.99
CA THR A 24 14.24 -5.84 13.08
C THR A 24 15.04 -4.79 13.84
N LEU A 25 14.84 -4.65 15.15
CA LEU A 25 15.53 -3.63 15.96
C LEU A 25 17.04 -3.92 16.03
N LEU A 26 17.86 -2.96 15.59
CA LEU A 26 19.33 -3.03 15.66
C LEU A 26 19.87 -2.23 16.85
N TYR A 27 19.37 -1.01 17.00
CA TYR A 27 19.87 -0.03 17.95
C TYR A 27 18.70 0.68 18.65
N LYS A 28 18.84 0.88 19.96
CA LYS A 28 17.95 1.64 20.81
C LYS A 28 18.81 2.47 21.75
N ALA A 29 18.77 3.80 21.61
CA ALA A 29 19.73 4.69 22.22
C ALA A 29 19.69 4.65 23.75
N SER A 30 18.50 4.52 24.36
CA SER A 30 18.37 4.39 25.82
C SER A 30 19.00 3.11 26.39
N VAL A 31 19.17 2.07 25.58
CA VAL A 31 19.73 0.77 25.99
C VAL A 31 21.22 0.68 25.65
N HIS A 32 21.60 1.14 24.46
CA HIS A 32 22.97 0.99 23.95
C HIS A 32 23.84 2.23 24.17
N GLY A 33 23.25 3.35 24.60
CA GLY A 33 23.91 4.64 24.75
C GLY A 33 23.84 5.47 23.47
N TYR A 34 23.90 6.79 23.63
CA TYR A 34 23.76 7.78 22.54
C TYR A 34 25.04 8.01 21.72
N GLN A 35 26.10 7.25 22.00
CA GLN A 35 27.41 7.43 21.37
C GLN A 35 27.38 6.98 19.90
N ALA A 36 28.02 7.74 19.01
CA ALA A 36 28.23 7.34 17.62
C ALA A 36 28.82 5.92 17.48
N SER A 37 29.77 5.56 18.36
CA SER A 37 30.37 4.23 18.39
C SER A 37 29.36 3.11 18.67
N ALA A 38 28.37 3.35 19.52
CA ALA A 38 27.32 2.36 19.83
C ALA A 38 26.34 2.18 18.66
N PHE A 39 26.06 3.27 17.93
CA PHE A 39 25.30 3.21 16.68
C PHE A 39 26.05 2.39 15.62
N HIS A 40 27.29 2.76 15.31
CA HIS A 40 28.09 2.11 14.27
C HIS A 40 28.36 0.63 14.55
N GLN A 41 28.64 0.26 15.81
CA GLN A 41 28.81 -1.15 16.20
C GLN A 41 27.61 -2.03 15.82
N ARG A 42 26.42 -1.45 15.69
CA ARG A 42 25.15 -2.17 15.49
C ARG A 42 24.54 -1.97 14.11
N CYS A 43 24.73 -0.81 13.51
CA CYS A 43 24.03 -0.41 12.28
C CYS A 43 24.91 -0.52 11.03
N ASP A 44 26.23 -0.59 11.17
CA ASP A 44 27.11 -0.69 10.01
C ASP A 44 26.92 -2.03 9.28
N ARG A 45 26.89 -1.94 7.94
CA ARG A 45 26.74 -3.08 7.02
C ARG A 45 25.51 -3.96 7.29
N GLN A 46 24.43 -3.38 7.81
CA GLN A 46 23.17 -4.09 8.06
C GLN A 46 22.17 -4.02 6.90
N GLY A 47 22.50 -3.33 5.81
CA GLY A 47 21.61 -3.05 4.69
C GLY A 47 20.75 -1.80 4.92
N PRO A 48 19.60 -1.71 4.23
CA PRO A 48 18.63 -0.66 4.42
C PRO A 48 18.19 -0.52 5.88
N THR A 49 18.09 0.72 6.38
CA THR A 49 17.72 1.01 7.76
C THR A 49 16.69 2.11 7.87
N LEU A 50 15.82 1.96 8.87
CA LEU A 50 14.81 2.93 9.27
C LEU A 50 15.14 3.45 10.67
N LEU A 51 15.50 4.72 10.78
CA LEU A 51 15.66 5.42 12.05
C LEU A 51 14.32 6.02 12.48
N VAL A 52 13.92 5.77 13.72
CA VAL A 52 12.72 6.33 14.36
C VAL A 52 13.11 7.05 15.65
N ALA A 53 12.83 8.33 15.71
CA ALA A 53 13.03 9.20 16.85
C ALA A 53 11.70 9.63 17.46
N TYR A 54 11.73 9.82 18.77
CA TYR A 54 10.60 10.21 19.60
C TYR A 54 11.02 11.40 20.42
N ASN A 55 10.14 12.37 20.63
CA ASN A 55 10.37 13.47 21.58
C ASN A 55 9.29 13.51 22.67
N HIS A 56 9.48 14.41 23.65
CA HIS A 56 8.58 14.53 24.79
C HIS A 56 7.26 15.23 24.42
N SER A 57 7.26 15.96 23.31
CA SER A 57 6.06 16.55 22.71
C SER A 57 5.18 15.56 21.95
N GLY A 58 5.56 14.27 21.91
CA GLY A 58 4.76 13.19 21.32
C GLY A 58 4.92 13.00 19.82
N TYR A 59 5.87 13.69 19.19
CA TYR A 59 6.19 13.50 17.77
C TYR A 59 6.96 12.20 17.58
N ILE A 60 6.70 11.55 16.45
CA ILE A 60 7.43 10.37 15.97
C ILE A 60 7.86 10.67 14.55
N PHE A 61 9.16 10.67 14.33
CA PHE A 61 9.76 11.14 13.09
C PHE A 61 11.10 10.47 12.87
N GLY A 62 11.68 10.60 11.69
CA GLY A 62 12.96 9.97 11.40
C GLY A 62 13.23 9.91 9.91
N GLY A 63 13.98 8.90 9.50
CA GLY A 63 14.34 8.72 8.11
C GLY A 63 14.71 7.29 7.78
N TYR A 64 14.55 6.97 6.50
CA TYR A 64 14.95 5.71 5.90
C TYR A 64 16.09 5.95 4.93
N THR A 65 17.07 5.04 4.90
CA THR A 65 18.12 4.97 3.87
C THR A 65 18.19 3.55 3.32
N SER A 66 18.34 3.44 2.00
CA SER A 66 18.53 2.16 1.31
C SER A 66 19.99 1.72 1.22
N VAL A 67 20.92 2.60 1.63
CA VAL A 67 22.37 2.40 1.51
C VAL A 67 23.01 2.14 2.87
N ASP A 68 23.90 1.15 2.89
CA ASP A 68 24.70 0.73 4.04
C ASP A 68 25.51 1.85 4.70
N TYR A 69 25.53 1.87 6.04
CA TYR A 69 26.56 2.60 6.79
C TYR A 69 27.89 1.85 6.72
N THR A 70 28.96 2.55 6.33
CA THR A 70 30.30 1.95 6.18
C THR A 70 31.44 2.78 6.77
N GLN A 71 31.14 3.97 7.30
CA GLN A 71 32.12 4.93 7.83
C GLN A 71 33.19 5.33 6.78
N SER A 72 32.79 5.43 5.52
CA SER A 72 33.68 5.72 4.38
C SER A 72 34.18 7.18 4.31
N GLY A 73 33.58 8.09 5.08
CA GLY A 73 33.78 9.54 5.01
C GLY A 73 33.22 10.20 3.74
N GLN A 74 32.46 9.46 2.92
CA GLN A 74 31.94 9.94 1.64
C GLN A 74 30.56 10.59 1.76
N TYR A 75 30.25 11.42 0.77
CA TYR A 75 28.90 11.90 0.53
C TYR A 75 28.10 10.84 -0.23
N ILE A 76 26.99 10.38 0.34
CA ILE A 76 26.19 9.28 -0.20
C ILE A 76 25.06 9.83 -1.06
N THR A 77 24.85 9.20 -2.22
CA THR A 77 23.62 9.32 -3.01
C THR A 77 22.73 8.11 -2.73
N ASP A 78 21.43 8.34 -2.53
CA ASP A 78 20.46 7.28 -2.23
C ASP A 78 19.09 7.73 -2.76
N GLU A 79 18.61 7.12 -3.84
CA GLU A 79 17.31 7.45 -4.45
C GLU A 79 16.12 7.01 -3.58
N GLY A 80 16.36 6.02 -2.71
CA GLY A 80 15.39 5.48 -1.78
C GLY A 80 15.24 6.33 -0.51
N ILE A 81 16.15 7.27 -0.24
CA ILE A 81 16.15 8.02 1.02
C ILE A 81 14.89 8.88 1.17
N PHE A 82 14.35 8.90 2.38
CA PHE A 82 13.32 9.86 2.76
C PHE A 82 13.35 10.13 4.25
N LEU A 83 12.90 11.32 4.63
CA LEU A 83 12.49 11.63 5.99
C LEU A 83 10.99 11.34 6.16
N PHE A 84 10.55 11.06 7.39
CA PHE A 84 9.13 10.96 7.69
C PHE A 84 8.78 11.60 9.04
N SER A 85 7.53 12.01 9.18
CA SER A 85 6.94 12.36 10.48
C SER A 85 5.47 11.94 10.53
N PHE A 86 5.03 11.43 11.67
CA PHE A 86 3.63 11.11 11.91
C PHE A 86 2.82 12.39 12.13
N GLN A 87 1.87 12.64 11.25
CA GLN A 87 0.87 13.69 11.39
C GLN A 87 -0.48 13.05 11.71
N GLY A 88 -0.78 12.94 13.02
CA GLY A 88 -1.90 12.15 13.50
C GLY A 88 -1.65 10.65 13.37
N LYS A 89 -2.44 9.96 12.53
CA LYS A 89 -2.36 8.50 12.34
C LYS A 89 -1.49 8.08 11.16
N ILE A 90 -1.13 8.99 10.27
CA ILE A 90 -0.49 8.69 8.99
C ILE A 90 0.91 9.31 8.97
N PRO A 91 1.93 8.57 8.49
CA PRO A 91 3.25 9.15 8.27
C PRO A 91 3.27 9.94 6.95
N VAL A 92 3.87 11.13 6.98
CA VAL A 92 4.13 11.97 5.81
C VAL A 92 5.61 11.87 5.47
N CYS A 93 5.93 11.56 4.21
CA CYS A 93 7.30 11.43 3.74
C CYS A 93 7.80 12.70 3.04
N ILE A 94 9.07 13.02 3.23
CA ILE A 94 9.79 14.12 2.59
C ILE A 94 10.98 13.51 1.84
N LYS A 95 10.96 13.61 0.52
CA LYS A 95 12.04 13.15 -0.36
C LYS A 95 13.22 14.13 -0.32
N VAL A 96 14.41 13.62 -0.60
CA VAL A 96 15.60 14.45 -0.81
C VAL A 96 15.40 15.32 -2.06
N ASN A 97 15.85 16.57 -1.99
CA ASN A 97 15.81 17.52 -3.10
C ASN A 97 16.84 17.12 -4.17
N SER A 98 16.54 17.41 -5.43
CA SER A 98 17.43 17.10 -6.55
C SER A 98 18.80 17.78 -6.38
N GLY A 99 19.88 17.06 -6.69
CA GLY A 99 21.26 17.55 -6.58
C GLY A 99 21.82 17.60 -5.15
N CYS A 100 21.06 17.14 -4.15
CA CYS A 100 21.54 17.05 -2.77
C CYS A 100 22.01 15.62 -2.44
N TYR A 101 23.04 15.52 -1.61
CA TYR A 101 23.46 14.23 -1.06
C TYR A 101 22.49 13.75 0.01
N ALA A 102 22.31 12.44 0.06
CA ALA A 102 21.40 11.75 0.95
C ALA A 102 21.89 11.78 2.40
N ARG A 103 23.19 11.61 2.62
CA ARG A 103 23.86 11.72 3.94
C ARG A 103 25.37 11.79 3.79
N VAL A 104 26.07 12.10 4.86
CA VAL A 104 27.52 11.86 4.98
C VAL A 104 27.74 10.56 5.74
N ASP A 105 28.57 9.67 5.21
CA ASP A 105 28.90 8.37 5.81
C ASP A 105 30.19 8.45 6.65
N ASP A 106 30.20 9.32 7.65
CA ASP A 106 31.34 9.48 8.56
C ASP A 106 31.25 8.55 9.79
N ALA A 107 32.17 8.71 10.73
CA ALA A 107 32.16 8.02 12.02
C ALA A 107 31.28 8.72 13.08
N GLY A 108 30.43 9.64 12.65
CA GLY A 108 29.56 10.45 13.48
C GLY A 108 28.23 9.76 13.79
N VAL A 109 27.25 10.56 14.13
CA VAL A 109 25.91 10.07 14.43
C VAL A 109 25.07 9.99 13.15
N PRO A 110 23.99 9.19 13.11
CA PRO A 110 23.14 9.10 11.92
C PRO A 110 22.64 10.48 11.47
N ASN A 111 22.80 10.75 10.17
CA ASN A 111 22.39 12.01 9.56
C ASN A 111 21.65 11.80 8.24
N PHE A 112 20.83 12.79 7.88
CA PHE A 112 20.07 12.85 6.65
C PHE A 112 20.26 14.23 6.01
N GLY A 113 20.79 14.24 4.80
CA GLY A 113 20.92 15.42 3.95
C GLY A 113 21.97 16.41 4.42
N GLN A 114 22.88 15.97 5.30
CA GLN A 114 23.74 16.87 6.09
C GLN A 114 22.92 17.92 6.86
N GLN A 115 21.63 17.68 7.02
CA GLN A 115 20.64 18.61 7.52
C GLN A 115 20.21 18.20 8.91
N LEU A 116 19.63 17.00 9.05
CA LEU A 116 19.23 16.45 10.34
C LEU A 116 20.25 15.45 10.85
N TYR A 117 20.69 15.64 12.09
CA TYR A 117 21.56 14.74 12.83
C TYR A 117 20.82 14.25 14.07
N PHE A 118 20.76 12.94 14.28
CA PHE A 118 20.09 12.33 15.43
C PHE A 118 21.11 11.91 16.46
N CYS A 119 20.77 12.03 17.75
CA CYS A 119 21.69 11.79 18.85
C CYS A 119 22.93 12.73 18.84
N TYR A 120 22.75 13.97 18.38
CA TYR A 120 23.85 14.90 18.09
C TYR A 120 24.74 15.18 19.32
N ASN A 121 26.06 15.28 19.08
CA ASN A 121 27.09 15.35 20.13
C ASN A 121 26.98 14.25 21.20
N ASN A 122 26.51 13.08 20.79
CA ASN A 122 26.28 11.93 21.65
C ASN A 122 25.28 12.20 22.79
N GLN A 123 24.30 13.08 22.53
CA GLN A 123 23.23 13.45 23.45
C GLN A 123 21.86 13.09 22.84
N PRO A 124 20.79 12.94 23.64
CA PRO A 124 19.44 12.68 23.14
C PRO A 124 18.82 13.92 22.47
N VAL A 125 19.46 14.46 21.44
CA VAL A 125 19.02 15.68 20.76
C VAL A 125 19.07 15.49 19.24
N VAL A 126 18.12 16.11 18.55
CA VAL A 126 18.20 16.29 17.10
C VAL A 126 18.77 17.67 16.79
N TYR A 127 19.72 17.72 15.86
CA TYR A 127 20.31 18.96 15.38
C TYR A 127 19.96 19.17 13.91
N ASN A 128 19.49 20.36 13.57
CA ASN A 128 19.27 20.79 12.20
C ASN A 128 20.31 21.84 11.80
N SER A 129 21.17 21.53 10.83
CA SER A 129 22.22 22.43 10.35
C SER A 129 21.69 23.59 9.49
N GLY A 130 20.45 23.51 9.01
CA GLY A 130 19.89 24.47 8.05
C GLY A 130 20.27 24.23 6.59
N SER A 131 20.90 23.09 6.26
CA SER A 131 21.01 22.60 4.88
C SER A 131 19.63 22.51 4.21
N ASN A 132 19.57 22.59 2.89
CA ASN A 132 18.33 22.52 2.10
C ASN A 132 18.16 21.17 1.38
N ALA A 133 18.79 20.10 1.89
CA ALA A 133 18.69 18.77 1.29
C ALA A 133 17.26 18.20 1.33
N PHE A 134 16.48 18.56 2.34
CA PHE A 134 15.06 18.25 2.46
C PHE A 134 14.26 19.54 2.67
N SER A 135 13.11 19.62 2.00
CA SER A 135 12.14 20.71 2.17
C SER A 135 11.39 20.56 3.50
N LEU A 136 12.07 20.91 4.59
CA LEU A 136 11.67 20.58 5.96
C LEU A 136 11.08 21.78 6.71
N ASN A 137 9.96 21.55 7.39
CA ASN A 137 9.42 22.45 8.41
C ASN A 137 9.57 21.78 9.79
N THR A 138 10.39 22.36 10.66
CA THR A 138 10.73 21.77 11.98
C THR A 138 9.53 21.71 12.93
N ALA A 139 8.56 22.63 12.79
CA ALA A 139 7.36 22.64 13.60
C ALA A 139 6.43 21.47 13.26
N THR A 140 6.32 21.11 11.98
CA THR A 140 5.51 19.94 11.56
C THR A 140 6.29 18.64 11.68
N MET A 141 7.62 18.65 11.51
CA MET A 141 8.46 17.46 11.60
C MET A 141 8.56 16.92 13.04
N TYR A 142 8.90 17.79 13.99
CA TYR A 142 9.16 17.40 15.38
C TYR A 142 8.70 18.46 16.41
N GLY A 143 7.80 19.37 16.05
CA GLY A 143 7.23 20.34 16.99
C GLY A 143 8.20 21.40 17.49
N ASN A 144 9.33 21.59 16.81
CA ASN A 144 10.49 22.36 17.31
C ASN A 144 11.07 21.84 18.65
N ASP A 145 10.63 20.68 19.14
CA ASP A 145 11.18 20.03 20.32
C ASP A 145 12.33 19.12 19.91
N THR A 146 13.54 19.61 20.18
CA THR A 146 14.79 18.93 19.81
C THR A 146 15.15 17.81 20.77
N GLN A 147 14.50 17.71 21.94
CA GLN A 147 14.86 16.77 22.99
C GLN A 147 14.22 15.40 22.74
N LEU A 148 15.04 14.45 22.33
CA LEU A 148 14.60 13.09 22.08
C LEU A 148 14.30 12.39 23.40
N SER A 149 13.16 11.72 23.46
CA SER A 149 12.84 10.74 24.50
C SER A 149 13.39 9.35 24.13
N GLU A 150 13.53 9.05 22.83
CA GLU A 150 14.12 7.81 22.34
C GLU A 150 14.60 7.95 20.89
N CYS A 151 15.60 7.14 20.50
CA CYS A 151 16.03 6.95 19.12
C CYS A 151 16.28 5.45 18.85
N GLU A 152 15.52 4.88 17.94
CA GLU A 152 15.60 3.48 17.53
C GLU A 152 16.00 3.38 16.06
N VAL A 153 16.75 2.34 15.71
CA VAL A 153 17.12 2.04 14.32
C VAL A 153 16.78 0.59 14.05
N TYR A 154 16.05 0.38 12.95
CA TYR A 154 15.57 -0.91 12.50
C TYR A 154 16.25 -1.29 11.19
N LYS A 155 16.70 -2.53 11.09
CA LYS A 155 17.01 -3.18 9.82
C LYS A 155 15.71 -3.35 9.04
N VAL A 156 15.73 -3.04 7.75
CA VAL A 156 14.61 -3.25 6.83
C VAL A 156 14.94 -4.41 5.91
N GLU A 157 14.17 -5.49 6.01
CA GLU A 157 14.34 -6.68 5.17
C GLU A 157 13.07 -6.92 4.39
N GLN A 158 13.18 -7.36 3.12
CA GLN A 158 12.00 -7.80 2.38
C GLN A 158 11.37 -8.99 3.09
N SER A 159 10.08 -8.86 3.36
CA SER A 159 9.34 -9.97 3.94
C SER A 159 8.99 -10.96 2.85
N ASN A 160 9.47 -12.20 3.01
CA ASN A 160 9.05 -13.33 2.18
C ASN A 160 7.72 -13.94 2.65
N THR A 161 7.01 -13.33 3.62
CA THR A 161 5.65 -13.78 3.93
C THR A 161 4.75 -13.41 2.77
N GLU A 162 4.31 -14.42 2.03
CA GLU A 162 3.13 -14.32 1.15
C GLU A 162 2.03 -13.56 1.91
N GLU A 163 1.46 -12.53 1.28
CA GLU A 163 0.31 -11.81 1.83
C GLU A 163 -0.73 -12.85 2.27
N LYS A 164 -0.94 -12.99 3.58
CA LYS A 164 -2.00 -13.89 4.06
C LYS A 164 -3.30 -13.43 3.40
N PRO A 165 -3.98 -14.32 2.64
CA PRO A 165 -5.19 -13.92 1.94
C PRO A 165 -6.17 -13.33 2.95
N TRP A 166 -6.78 -12.20 2.59
CA TRP A 166 -7.70 -11.42 3.44
C TRP A 166 -8.88 -12.25 3.99
N ARG A 167 -9.10 -13.45 3.43
CA ARG A 167 -9.87 -14.56 4.03
C ARG A 167 -9.16 -15.89 3.82
N ASN A 168 -9.21 -16.76 4.82
CA ASN A 168 -8.90 -18.18 4.66
C ASN A 168 -10.00 -18.81 3.79
N VAL A 169 -9.70 -19.08 2.52
CA VAL A 169 -10.64 -19.76 1.62
C VAL A 169 -10.51 -21.26 1.82
N LEU A 170 -11.33 -21.82 2.72
CA LEU A 170 -11.41 -23.26 2.99
C LEU A 170 -12.45 -23.98 2.10
N TRP A 171 -12.77 -23.40 0.94
CA TRP A 171 -13.87 -23.87 0.09
C TRP A 171 -13.36 -24.51 -1.20
N THR A 172 -13.97 -25.63 -1.59
CA THR A 172 -13.75 -26.21 -2.92
C THR A 172 -14.65 -25.55 -3.96
N ALA A 173 -14.32 -25.72 -5.25
CA ALA A 173 -15.13 -25.21 -6.35
C ALA A 173 -16.58 -25.76 -6.29
N GLU A 174 -16.75 -27.04 -5.92
CA GLU A 174 -18.04 -27.69 -5.78
C GLU A 174 -18.89 -27.04 -4.68
N TYR A 175 -18.26 -26.77 -3.52
CA TYR A 175 -18.93 -26.13 -2.39
C TYR A 175 -19.41 -24.72 -2.76
N LEU A 176 -18.53 -23.91 -3.37
CA LEU A 176 -18.84 -22.56 -3.82
C LEU A 176 -19.97 -22.54 -4.86
N MET A 177 -19.89 -23.42 -5.87
CA MET A 177 -20.95 -23.55 -6.87
C MET A 177 -22.29 -23.95 -6.22
N GLY A 178 -22.27 -24.83 -5.21
CA GLY A 178 -23.44 -25.20 -4.43
C GLY A 178 -24.07 -24.01 -3.69
N LEU A 179 -23.26 -23.17 -3.05
CA LEU A 179 -23.74 -21.94 -2.39
C LEU A 179 -24.38 -20.97 -3.39
N ILE A 180 -23.74 -20.76 -4.55
CA ILE A 180 -24.23 -19.85 -5.58
C ILE A 180 -25.58 -20.33 -6.16
N ARG A 181 -25.71 -21.64 -6.43
CA ARG A 181 -26.96 -22.24 -6.93
C ARG A 181 -28.13 -22.04 -5.96
N ASN A 182 -27.87 -22.16 -4.67
CA ASN A 182 -28.89 -22.14 -3.62
C ASN A 182 -29.09 -20.77 -2.97
N HIS A 183 -28.33 -19.75 -3.39
CA HIS A 183 -28.44 -18.41 -2.82
C HIS A 183 -29.84 -17.83 -3.05
N LYS A 184 -30.42 -17.28 -1.98
CA LYS A 184 -31.70 -16.54 -2.01
C LYS A 184 -31.44 -15.12 -1.52
N PRO A 185 -31.82 -14.09 -2.29
CA PRO A 185 -31.73 -12.71 -1.84
C PRO A 185 -32.53 -12.49 -0.54
N LEU A 186 -32.01 -11.64 0.35
CA LEU A 186 -32.65 -11.35 1.64
C LEU A 186 -34.04 -10.70 1.49
N MET A 187 -34.24 -9.96 0.40
CA MET A 187 -35.50 -9.29 0.06
C MET A 187 -36.30 -10.15 -0.91
N THR A 188 -37.49 -10.60 -0.51
CA THR A 188 -38.37 -11.47 -1.32
C THR A 188 -38.89 -10.81 -2.61
N SER A 189 -38.83 -9.48 -2.69
CA SER A 189 -39.15 -8.70 -3.90
C SER A 189 -38.06 -8.75 -4.97
N VAL A 190 -36.87 -9.28 -4.65
CA VAL A 190 -35.73 -9.41 -5.56
C VAL A 190 -35.56 -10.88 -5.93
N SER A 191 -35.84 -11.22 -7.19
CA SER A 191 -35.68 -12.59 -7.69
C SER A 191 -34.24 -12.92 -8.12
N ARG A 192 -33.41 -11.90 -8.41
CA ARG A 192 -32.00 -12.06 -8.79
C ARG A 192 -31.15 -10.85 -8.41
N VAL A 193 -29.92 -11.11 -8.01
CA VAL A 193 -28.88 -10.08 -7.79
C VAL A 193 -28.25 -9.68 -9.12
N ARG A 194 -28.06 -8.39 -9.38
CA ARG A 194 -27.28 -7.93 -10.53
C ARG A 194 -25.87 -7.58 -10.09
N ILE A 195 -24.87 -8.10 -10.77
CA ILE A 195 -23.46 -7.83 -10.47
C ILE A 195 -22.93 -6.99 -11.63
N LEU A 196 -22.67 -5.72 -11.37
CA LEU A 196 -22.16 -4.77 -12.35
C LEU A 196 -20.64 -4.78 -12.34
N MET A 197 -20.04 -5.14 -13.47
CA MET A 197 -18.59 -5.18 -13.66
C MET A 197 -18.12 -3.86 -14.25
N ILE A 198 -17.24 -3.14 -13.56
CA ILE A 198 -16.70 -1.84 -13.99
C ILE A 198 -15.18 -1.88 -13.92
N GLY A 199 -14.50 -1.30 -14.90
CA GLY A 199 -13.04 -1.28 -14.98
C GLY A 199 -12.56 -0.69 -16.30
N PRO A 200 -11.25 -0.39 -16.44
CA PRO A 200 -10.68 0.15 -17.67
C PRO A 200 -10.82 -0.81 -18.86
N VAL A 201 -10.52 -0.32 -20.06
CA VAL A 201 -10.34 -1.18 -21.25
C VAL A 201 -9.26 -2.21 -20.98
N GLY A 202 -9.47 -3.45 -21.40
CA GLY A 202 -8.51 -4.53 -21.18
C GLY A 202 -8.55 -5.17 -19.79
N ALA A 203 -9.32 -4.65 -18.83
CA ALA A 203 -9.48 -5.25 -17.48
C ALA A 203 -10.12 -6.66 -17.46
N GLY A 204 -10.59 -7.14 -18.62
CA GLY A 204 -11.10 -8.51 -18.74
C GLY A 204 -12.55 -8.71 -18.28
N LYS A 205 -13.36 -7.66 -18.16
CA LYS A 205 -14.80 -7.74 -17.77
C LYS A 205 -15.60 -8.78 -18.56
N SER A 206 -15.58 -8.67 -19.89
CA SER A 206 -16.27 -9.60 -20.79
C SER A 206 -15.69 -11.02 -20.72
N SER A 207 -14.36 -11.14 -20.57
CA SER A 207 -13.67 -12.42 -20.39
C SER A 207 -14.08 -13.11 -19.09
N PHE A 208 -14.23 -12.34 -18.01
CA PHE A 208 -14.65 -12.83 -16.70
C PHE A 208 -16.07 -13.39 -16.75
N PHE A 209 -16.99 -12.70 -17.42
CA PHE A 209 -18.32 -13.25 -17.68
C PHE A 209 -18.25 -14.57 -18.46
N ASN A 210 -17.45 -14.62 -19.55
CA ASN A 210 -17.31 -15.84 -20.35
C ASN A 210 -16.77 -17.01 -19.50
N SER A 211 -15.82 -16.75 -18.59
CA SER A 211 -15.31 -17.75 -17.64
C SER A 211 -16.41 -18.25 -16.69
N ILE A 212 -17.14 -17.36 -16.03
CA ILE A 212 -18.23 -17.74 -15.12
C ILE A 212 -19.30 -18.52 -15.88
N ASN A 213 -19.73 -18.04 -17.04
CA ASN A 213 -20.75 -18.71 -17.84
C ASN A 213 -20.26 -20.09 -18.30
N SER A 214 -18.97 -20.26 -18.59
CA SER A 214 -18.41 -21.55 -18.97
C SER A 214 -18.40 -22.56 -17.83
N ILE A 215 -18.05 -22.12 -16.61
CA ILE A 215 -18.07 -22.94 -15.39
C ILE A 215 -19.48 -23.50 -15.16
N PHE A 216 -20.49 -22.64 -15.10
CA PHE A 216 -21.86 -23.07 -14.83
C PHE A 216 -22.53 -23.78 -16.01
N MET A 217 -22.07 -23.56 -17.24
CA MET A 217 -22.55 -24.35 -18.38
C MET A 217 -21.83 -25.70 -18.55
N GLY A 218 -20.73 -25.93 -17.81
CA GLY A 218 -19.90 -27.13 -17.94
C GLY A 218 -19.16 -27.26 -19.28
N ARG A 219 -19.03 -26.16 -20.03
CA ARG A 219 -18.35 -26.11 -21.34
C ARG A 219 -17.85 -24.72 -21.64
N ILE A 220 -16.84 -24.59 -22.50
CA ILE A 220 -16.34 -23.29 -22.95
C ILE A 220 -17.44 -22.54 -23.71
N THR A 221 -17.59 -21.25 -23.39
CA THR A 221 -18.54 -20.34 -24.02
C THR A 221 -17.92 -18.98 -24.26
N SER A 222 -18.32 -18.33 -25.36
CA SER A 222 -17.93 -16.95 -25.70
C SER A 222 -19.18 -16.20 -26.16
N LYS A 223 -19.91 -15.65 -25.17
CA LYS A 223 -21.16 -14.90 -25.40
C LYS A 223 -20.93 -13.39 -25.35
N ALA A 224 -19.92 -12.94 -24.59
CA ALA A 224 -19.45 -11.56 -24.67
C ALA A 224 -18.25 -11.50 -25.61
N MET A 225 -18.16 -10.45 -26.42
CA MET A 225 -16.97 -10.23 -27.25
C MET A 225 -15.80 -9.94 -26.32
N SER A 226 -14.72 -10.72 -26.46
CA SER A 226 -13.52 -10.60 -25.64
C SER A 226 -12.31 -10.71 -26.56
N GLY A 227 -11.33 -9.83 -26.37
CA GLY A 227 -10.16 -9.71 -27.23
C GLY A 227 -9.31 -8.52 -26.81
N SER A 228 -8.15 -8.38 -27.44
CA SER A 228 -7.22 -7.26 -27.21
C SER A 228 -7.36 -6.25 -28.34
N ALA A 229 -7.79 -5.03 -28.02
CA ALA A 229 -7.90 -3.92 -28.95
C ALA A 229 -7.50 -2.62 -28.23
N GLY A 230 -7.16 -1.58 -28.99
CA GLY A 230 -6.82 -0.26 -28.44
C GLY A 230 -8.01 0.51 -27.85
N THR A 231 -9.24 0.06 -28.12
CA THR A 231 -10.51 0.62 -27.61
C THR A 231 -11.41 -0.49 -27.05
N SER A 232 -12.42 -0.12 -26.28
CA SER A 232 -13.39 -1.07 -25.73
C SER A 232 -14.13 -1.87 -26.81
N LEU A 233 -14.08 -3.20 -26.72
CA LEU A 233 -14.86 -4.10 -27.60
C LEU A 233 -16.33 -4.16 -27.24
N THR A 234 -16.66 -3.91 -25.97
CA THR A 234 -18.04 -3.75 -25.50
C THR A 234 -18.38 -2.28 -25.57
N THR A 235 -19.28 -1.90 -26.48
CA THR A 235 -19.65 -0.51 -26.75
C THR A 235 -20.96 -0.08 -26.08
N GLN A 236 -21.65 -1.00 -25.40
CA GLN A 236 -22.94 -0.75 -24.74
C GLN A 236 -23.07 -1.61 -23.48
N PHE A 237 -23.89 -1.16 -22.52
CA PHE A 237 -24.30 -1.95 -21.37
C PHE A 237 -24.98 -3.26 -21.79
N ARG A 238 -24.50 -4.40 -21.29
CA ARG A 238 -25.08 -5.72 -21.59
C ARG A 238 -25.36 -6.51 -20.33
N THR A 239 -26.52 -7.15 -20.30
CA THR A 239 -26.95 -7.99 -19.18
C THR A 239 -26.93 -9.45 -19.60
N TYR A 240 -26.19 -10.27 -18.85
CA TYR A 240 -25.95 -11.67 -19.14
C TYR A 240 -26.47 -12.59 -18.02
N PRO A 241 -27.66 -13.19 -18.20
CA PRO A 241 -28.14 -14.24 -17.32
C PRO A 241 -27.29 -15.51 -17.46
N VAL A 242 -26.82 -16.05 -16.33
CA VAL A 242 -26.09 -17.32 -16.28
C VAL A 242 -27.07 -18.47 -15.99
N LYS A 243 -26.91 -19.61 -16.67
CA LYS A 243 -27.70 -20.83 -16.48
C LYS A 243 -26.81 -21.96 -15.96
N ASP A 244 -27.40 -22.83 -15.14
CA ASP A 244 -26.73 -24.03 -14.60
C ASP A 244 -26.87 -25.22 -15.58
N GLY A 245 -26.07 -25.22 -16.64
CA GLY A 245 -26.13 -26.19 -17.74
C GLY A 245 -26.97 -25.73 -18.95
N ARG A 246 -27.06 -26.59 -19.98
CA ARG A 246 -27.66 -26.25 -21.29
C ARG A 246 -29.17 -25.98 -21.20
N GLU A 247 -29.88 -26.79 -20.41
CA GLU A 247 -31.32 -26.69 -20.14
C GLU A 247 -31.61 -26.30 -18.69
N GLY A 248 -30.58 -25.84 -17.98
CA GLY A 248 -30.64 -25.48 -16.58
C GLY A 248 -31.51 -24.28 -16.27
N LYS A 249 -31.95 -24.22 -15.01
CA LYS A 249 -32.58 -23.02 -14.47
C LYS A 249 -31.56 -21.87 -14.44
N PRO A 250 -32.01 -20.62 -14.64
CA PRO A 250 -31.14 -19.47 -14.44
C PRO A 250 -30.70 -19.37 -12.98
N LEU A 251 -29.45 -18.95 -12.77
CA LEU A 251 -28.89 -18.73 -11.44
C LEU A 251 -29.52 -17.49 -10.77
N PRO A 252 -29.43 -17.37 -9.43
CA PRO A 252 -29.99 -16.25 -8.67
C PRO A 252 -29.20 -14.93 -8.84
N PHE A 253 -28.34 -14.84 -9.84
CA PHE A 253 -27.62 -13.63 -10.20
C PHE A 253 -27.56 -13.42 -11.72
N VAL A 254 -27.22 -12.19 -12.10
CA VAL A 254 -27.03 -11.75 -13.48
C VAL A 254 -25.79 -10.88 -13.54
N LEU A 255 -24.92 -11.13 -14.52
CA LEU A 255 -23.72 -10.30 -14.73
C LEU A 255 -24.04 -9.18 -15.70
N CYS A 256 -23.68 -7.96 -15.34
CA CYS A 256 -23.86 -6.78 -16.15
C CYS A 256 -22.47 -6.31 -16.59
N ASP A 257 -22.21 -6.40 -17.89
CA ASP A 257 -20.96 -6.00 -18.51
C ASP A 257 -21.09 -4.60 -19.10
N THR A 258 -20.01 -3.83 -19.01
CA THR A 258 -20.00 -2.44 -19.44
C THR A 258 -18.83 -2.13 -20.36
N MET A 259 -18.94 -1.02 -21.08
CA MET A 259 -17.80 -0.42 -21.76
C MET A 259 -16.66 -0.14 -20.77
N GLY A 260 -15.42 -0.24 -21.25
CA GLY A 260 -14.25 0.18 -20.48
C GLY A 260 -14.29 1.66 -20.15
N LEU A 261 -13.75 2.03 -18.98
CA LEU A 261 -13.47 3.43 -18.67
C LEU A 261 -12.29 3.87 -19.53
N GLU A 262 -12.48 4.91 -20.35
CA GLU A 262 -11.48 5.51 -21.22
C GLU A 262 -11.35 7.01 -20.87
N GLU A 263 -10.17 7.60 -21.05
CA GLU A 263 -9.90 9.02 -20.70
C GLU A 263 -10.38 10.02 -21.76
N GLN A 264 -10.75 9.57 -22.96
CA GLN A 264 -11.13 10.45 -24.08
C GLN A 264 -12.60 10.89 -23.96
N THR A 265 -12.88 12.18 -24.08
CA THR A 265 -14.26 12.72 -24.06
C THR A 265 -15.11 12.10 -25.18
N GLY A 266 -16.19 11.41 -24.82
CA GLY A 266 -17.08 10.70 -25.75
C GLY A 266 -16.68 9.24 -26.03
N ALA A 267 -15.60 8.74 -25.41
CA ALA A 267 -15.21 7.35 -25.42
C ALA A 267 -15.13 6.84 -23.98
N GLY A 268 -15.90 5.81 -23.65
CA GLY A 268 -16.02 5.28 -22.30
C GLY A 268 -17.44 5.36 -21.72
N LEU A 269 -17.62 4.73 -20.56
CA LEU A 269 -18.92 4.63 -19.88
C LEU A 269 -19.49 6.02 -19.52
N ASP A 270 -20.61 6.42 -20.13
CA ASP A 270 -21.28 7.69 -19.79
C ASP A 270 -22.29 7.48 -18.64
N ILE A 271 -22.60 8.55 -17.89
CA ILE A 271 -23.64 8.56 -16.86
C ILE A 271 -25.01 8.21 -17.47
N GLU A 272 -25.24 8.56 -18.73
CA GLU A 272 -26.46 8.19 -19.46
C GLU A 272 -26.55 6.68 -19.74
N ASP A 273 -25.43 5.96 -19.86
CA ASP A 273 -25.40 4.49 -19.98
C ASP A 273 -25.78 3.77 -18.67
N ILE A 274 -25.75 4.49 -17.53
CA ILE A 274 -26.13 3.99 -16.21
C ILE A 274 -27.62 4.27 -15.91
N ASN A 275 -28.33 5.02 -16.76
CA ASN A 275 -29.74 5.31 -16.54
C ASN A 275 -30.62 4.08 -16.87
N ILE A 276 -31.68 3.86 -16.08
CA ILE A 276 -32.68 2.75 -16.09
C ILE A 276 -32.37 1.62 -15.05
N PRO A 277 -33.37 0.85 -14.57
CA PRO A 277 -33.89 0.70 -13.20
C PRO A 277 -33.04 -0.23 -12.30
N VAL A 278 -31.72 0.00 -12.30
CA VAL A 278 -30.69 -0.92 -11.81
C VAL A 278 -30.61 -0.94 -10.27
N ILE A 279 -31.05 0.13 -9.59
CA ILE A 279 -30.72 0.41 -8.18
C ILE A 279 -31.34 -0.55 -7.13
N LYS A 280 -32.35 -1.37 -7.47
CA LYS A 280 -33.05 -2.18 -6.44
C LYS A 280 -32.24 -3.37 -5.89
N SER A 281 -31.17 -3.82 -6.55
CA SER A 281 -30.36 -4.98 -6.09
C SER A 281 -29.04 -5.18 -6.86
N VAL A 282 -28.12 -4.22 -6.78
CA VAL A 282 -26.83 -4.25 -7.50
C VAL A 282 -25.65 -4.36 -6.57
N ILE A 283 -24.72 -5.24 -6.93
CA ILE A 283 -23.38 -5.32 -6.36
C ILE A 283 -22.41 -4.75 -7.41
N PHE A 284 -21.58 -3.79 -7.02
CA PHE A 284 -20.51 -3.26 -7.86
C PHE A 284 -19.26 -4.13 -7.69
N ALA A 285 -18.70 -4.59 -8.80
CA ALA A 285 -17.44 -5.32 -8.86
C ALA A 285 -16.45 -4.52 -9.71
N GLY A 286 -15.44 -3.94 -9.06
CA GLY A 286 -14.30 -3.31 -9.74
C GLY A 286 -13.37 -4.38 -10.29
N MET A 287 -12.96 -4.24 -11.55
CA MET A 287 -12.04 -5.11 -12.27
C MET A 287 -10.82 -4.34 -12.77
#